data_AF-A0A4U6JR35-F1
#
_entry.id   AF-A0A4U6JR35-F1
#
_cell.length_a   1.000
_cell.length_b   1.000
_cell.length_c   1.000
_cell.angle_alpha   90.00
_cell.angle_beta   90.00
_cell.angle_gamma   90.00
#
_symmetry.space_group_name_H-M   'P 1'
#
loop_
_entity.id
_entity.type
_entity.pdbx_description
1 polymer ?
#
loop_
_entity_poly.entity_id
_entity_poly.type
_entity_poly.pdbx_seq_one_letter_code
_entity_poly.pdbx_strand_id
1 'polypeptide(L)' 'MNITLRATTLADAAALPAIERSAGQRFLQIPELAWIADDQIISAAQHQA' A
#
# COMPACT_ATOMS: atom_id res chain seq x y z
N MET A 1 -9.70 -13.18 -16.41
CA MET A 1 -8.88 -12.97 -15.20
C MET A 1 -9.79 -13.10 -14.00
N ASN A 2 -9.53 -14.02 -13.08
CA ASN A 2 -10.36 -14.20 -11.89
C ASN A 2 -9.64 -13.57 -10.71
N ILE A 3 -10.26 -12.59 -10.05
CA ILE A 3 -9.69 -11.91 -8.88
C ILE A 3 -10.45 -12.40 -7.65
N THR A 4 -9.71 -12.85 -6.64
CA THR A 4 -10.28 -13.27 -5.35
C THR A 4 -9.86 -12.26 -4.29
N LEU A 5 -10.85 -11.73 -3.56
CA LEU A 5 -10.63 -10.88 -2.40
C LEU A 5 -10.77 -11.72 -1.14
N ARG A 6 -9.86 -11.52 -0.18
CA ARG A 6 -9.83 -12.22 1.11
C ARG A 6 -9.31 -11.27 2.19
N ALA A 7 -9.54 -11.62 3.45
CA ALA A 7 -8.90 -10.95 4.56
C ALA A 7 -7.37 -11.11 4.49
N THR A 8 -6.67 -10.07 4.93
CA THR A 8 -5.22 -10.06 5.12
C THR A 8 -4.84 -11.00 6.26
N THR A 9 -3.70 -11.67 6.12
CA THR A 9 -3.10 -12.51 7.16
C THR A 9 -1.72 -11.99 7.52
N LEU A 10 -1.14 -12.45 8.64
CA LEU A 10 0.22 -12.06 9.05
C LEU A 10 1.29 -12.38 7.99
N ALA A 11 1.09 -13.43 7.18
CA ALA A 11 2.00 -13.78 6.10
C ALA A 11 2.05 -12.72 4.98
N ASP A 12 1.00 -11.91 4.85
CA ASP A 12 0.91 -10.86 3.83
C ASP A 12 1.61 -9.56 4.27
N ALA A 13 1.91 -9.38 5.56
CA ALA A 13 2.40 -8.13 6.14
C ALA A 13 3.69 -7.61 5.47
N ALA A 14 4.56 -8.52 5.01
CA ALA A 14 5.78 -8.14 4.30
C ALA A 14 5.51 -7.48 2.93
N ALA A 15 4.37 -7.77 2.31
CA ALA A 15 3.99 -7.23 1.00
C ALA A 15 3.22 -5.90 1.09
N LEU A 16 2.55 -5.63 2.22
CA LEU A 16 1.70 -4.45 2.40
C LEU A 16 2.43 -3.12 2.14
N PRO A 17 3.67 -2.88 2.63
CA PRO A 17 4.37 -1.62 2.37
C PRO A 17 4.63 -1.35 0.87
N ALA A 18 4.84 -2.42 0.09
CA ALA A 18 5.03 -2.29 -1.36
C ALA A 18 3.71 -1.99 -2.07
N ILE A 19 2.60 -2.61 -1.62
CA ILE A 19 1.25 -2.36 -2.13
C ILE A 19 0.85 -0.90 -1.86
N GLU A 20 1.05 -0.41 -0.63
CA GLU A 20 0.76 0.97 -0.25
C GLU A 20 1.54 1.97 -1.10
N ARG A 21 2.84 1.74 -1.29
CA ARG A 21 3.67 2.61 -2.14
C ARG A 21 3.20 2.59 -3.59
N SER A 22 2.87 1.43 -4.12
CA SER A 22 2.32 1.31 -5.47
C SER A 22 0.98 2.06 -5.60
N ALA A 23 0.13 2.03 -4.57
CA ALA A 23 -1.12 2.78 -4.54
C ALA A 23 -0.87 4.29 -4.46
N GLY A 24 0.03 4.74 -3.58
CA GLY A 24 0.45 6.13 -3.44
C GLY A 24 0.97 6.73 -4.75
N GLN A 25 1.81 6.00 -5.48
CA GLN A 25 2.34 6.44 -6.77
C GLN A 25 1.27 6.67 -7.85
N ARG A 26 0.06 6.08 -7.73
CA ARG A 26 -1.04 6.37 -8.66
C ARG A 26 -1.50 7.83 -8.56
N PHE A 27 -1.38 8.46 -7.39
CA PHE A 27 -1.78 9.84 -7.18
C PHE A 27 -0.89 10.87 -7.88
N LEU A 28 0.31 10.49 -8.36
CA LEU A 28 1.15 11.36 -9.20
C LEU A 28 0.46 11.81 -10.49
N GLN A 29 -0.58 11.10 -10.93
CA GLN A 29 -1.39 11.45 -12.09
C GLN A 29 -2.39 12.58 -11.82
N ILE A 30 -2.58 12.97 -10.55
CA ILE A 30 -3.51 14.02 -10.11
C ILE A 30 -2.67 15.07 -9.37
N PRO A 31 -2.31 16.21 -10.00
CA PRO A 31 -1.37 17.17 -9.44
C PRO A 31 -1.71 17.65 -8.02
N GLU A 32 -2.99 17.84 -7.73
CA GLU A 32 -3.50 18.28 -6.43
C GLU A 32 -3.33 17.23 -5.31
N LEU A 33 -3.13 15.96 -5.69
CA LEU A 33 -2.96 14.82 -4.79
C LEU A 33 -1.56 14.20 -4.85
N ALA A 34 -0.66 14.73 -5.68
CA ALA A 34 0.67 14.16 -5.88
C ALA A 34 1.48 14.04 -4.57
N TRP A 35 1.19 14.90 -3.59
CA TRP A 35 1.81 14.87 -2.25
C TRP A 35 1.58 13.54 -1.50
N ILE A 36 0.53 12.77 -1.83
CA ILE A 36 0.24 11.47 -1.21
C ILE A 36 1.32 10.44 -1.58
N ALA A 37 1.96 10.57 -2.73
CA ALA A 37 2.98 9.62 -3.19
C ALA A 37 4.25 9.63 -2.30
N ASP A 38 4.49 10.73 -1.60
CA ASP A 38 5.63 10.92 -0.68
C ASP A 38 5.26 10.73 0.80
N ASP A 39 4.01 10.36 1.10
CA ASP A 39 3.57 10.14 2.48
C ASP A 39 4.22 8.90 3.11
N GLN A 40 4.20 8.83 4.45
CA GLN A 40 4.81 7.73 5.19
C GLN A 40 4.09 6.40 4.94
N ILE A 41 4.87 5.40 4.55
CA ILE A 41 4.43 4.01 4.40
C ILE A 41 4.59 3.29 5.74
N ILE A 42 3.58 2.50 6.10
CA ILE A 42 3.62 1.70 7.32
C ILE A 42 4.64 0.56 7.13
N SER A 43 5.51 0.34 8.10
CA SER A 43 6.47 -0.75 8.03
C SER A 43 5.79 -2.11 8.21
N ALA A 44 6.39 -3.18 7.67
CA ALA A 44 5.88 -4.54 7.85
C ALA A 44 5.70 -4.92 9.33
N ALA A 45 6.61 -4.46 10.21
CA ALA A 45 6.51 -4.70 11.65
C ALA A 45 5.30 -3.96 12.28
N GLN A 46 5.00 -2.74 11.84
CA GLN A 46 3.84 -2.00 12.32
C GLN A 46 2.52 -2.65 11.86
N HIS A 47 2.49 -3.28 10.69
CA HIS A 47 1.33 -4.08 10.25
C HIS A 47 1.10 -5.37 11.04
N GLN A 48 2.13 -5.86 11.74
CA GLN A 48 2.08 -7.09 12.53
C GLN A 48 1.68 -6.85 14.00
N ALA A 49 1.69 -5.59 14.45
CA ALA A 49 1.35 -5.16 15.80
C ALA A 49 -0.17 -5.01 15.96
#